data_AF-A0A920RQ08-F1
#
_entry.id   AF-A0A920RQ08-F1
#
_cell.length_a   1.000
_cell.length_b   1.000
_cell.length_c   1.000
_cell.angle_alpha   90.00
_cell.angle_beta   90.00
_cell.angle_gamma   90.00
#
_symmetry.space_group_name_H-M   'P 1'
#
loop_
_entity.id
_entity.type
_entity.pdbx_description
1 polymer ?
#
loop_
_entity_poly.entity_id
_entity_poly.type
_entity_poly.pdbx_seq_one_letter_code
_entity_poly.pdbx_strand_id
1 'polypeptide(L)'
;MQQALAERSLAEVCALQWARSVQLASGALSGIAADRVLSLQYEQFVESPQEHARRIVDFLEIDADPTAIASSVANVSRRSVGKGRRQLDDETIDSIMPILQSASGLPEVESGESVRKAAA
;
A
#
# COMPACT_ATOMS: atom_id res chain seq x y z
N MET A 1 -19.53 -9.39 11.96
CA MET A 1 -19.32 -9.60 10.50
C MET A 1 -20.64 -9.83 9.76
N GLN A 2 -21.53 -10.70 10.24
CA GLN A 2 -22.85 -10.93 9.62
C GLN A 2 -23.72 -9.66 9.50
N GLN A 3 -23.71 -8.77 10.48
CA GLN A 3 -24.50 -7.52 10.42
C GLN A 3 -23.96 -6.51 9.40
N ALA A 4 -22.63 -6.42 9.24
CA ALA A 4 -22.02 -5.56 8.21
C ALA A 4 -22.31 -6.05 6.78
N LEU A 5 -22.54 -7.34 6.59
CA LEU A 5 -22.93 -7.91 5.28
C LEU A 5 -24.37 -7.57 4.88
N ALA A 6 -25.24 -7.21 5.84
CA ALA A 6 -26.63 -6.89 5.59
C ALA A 6 -26.87 -5.39 5.28
N GLU A 7 -25.97 -4.52 5.73
CA GLU A 7 -26.18 -3.06 5.74
C GLU A 7 -25.19 -2.28 4.87
N ARG A 8 -24.18 -2.94 4.28
CA ARG A 8 -23.13 -2.29 3.49
C ARG A 8 -22.91 -2.95 2.14
N SER A 9 -22.39 -2.18 1.19
CA SER A 9 -21.94 -2.69 -0.10
C SER A 9 -20.75 -3.65 0.07
N LEU A 10 -20.52 -4.51 -0.93
CA LEU A 10 -19.37 -5.40 -0.95
C LEU A 10 -18.04 -4.60 -0.86
N ALA A 11 -17.96 -3.45 -1.53
CA ALA A 11 -16.77 -2.61 -1.52
C ALA A 11 -16.46 -2.09 -0.11
N GLU A 12 -17.47 -1.61 0.63
CA GLU A 12 -17.31 -1.17 2.02
C GLU A 12 -16.93 -2.32 2.94
N VAL A 13 -17.51 -3.51 2.75
CA VAL A 13 -17.13 -4.70 3.54
C VAL A 13 -15.65 -5.05 3.29
N CYS A 14 -15.21 -5.07 2.03
CA CYS A 14 -13.80 -5.29 1.67
C CYS A 14 -12.89 -4.22 2.28
N ALA A 15 -13.29 -2.95 2.23
CA ALA A 15 -12.51 -1.85 2.82
C ALA A 15 -12.39 -1.98 4.35
N LEU A 16 -13.47 -2.34 5.04
CA LEU A 16 -13.47 -2.60 6.50
C LEU A 16 -12.56 -3.79 6.86
N GLN A 17 -12.61 -4.86 6.08
CA GLN A 17 -11.77 -6.03 6.30
C GLN A 17 -10.30 -5.70 6.10
N TRP A 18 -9.97 -4.99 5.02
CA TRP A 18 -8.61 -4.51 4.77
C TRP A 18 -8.13 -3.61 5.91
N ALA A 19 -8.93 -2.60 6.27
CA ALA A 19 -8.61 -1.65 7.32
C ALA A 19 -8.33 -2.34 8.65
N ARG A 20 -9.21 -3.26 9.06
CA ARG A 20 -9.04 -4.03 10.28
C ARG A 20 -7.79 -4.91 10.25
N SER A 21 -7.49 -5.53 9.11
CA SER A 21 -6.31 -6.39 8.94
C SER A 21 -5.02 -5.58 9.06
N VAL A 22 -4.96 -4.40 8.43
CA VAL A 22 -3.80 -3.49 8.51
C VAL A 22 -3.59 -2.97 9.92
N GLN A 23 -4.65 -2.53 10.60
CA GLN A 23 -4.57 -2.04 11.97
C GLN A 23 -4.08 -3.13 12.94
N LEU A 24 -4.62 -4.35 12.82
CA LEU A 24 -4.21 -5.47 13.68
C LEU A 24 -2.76 -5.88 13.41
N ALA A 25 -2.36 -6.01 12.14
CA ALA A 25 -1.00 -6.35 11.78
C ALA A 25 -0.02 -5.27 12.26
N SER A 26 -0.31 -3.99 12.01
CA SER A 26 0.54 -2.87 12.43
C SER A 26 0.64 -2.77 13.95
N GLY A 27 -0.47 -2.96 14.67
CA GLY A 27 -0.49 -2.97 16.13
C GLY A 27 0.24 -4.17 16.73
N ALA A 28 0.22 -5.34 16.09
CA ALA A 28 1.00 -6.49 16.53
C ALA A 28 2.50 -6.30 16.25
N LEU A 29 2.85 -5.74 15.09
CA LEU A 29 4.23 -5.47 14.69
C LEU A 29 4.87 -4.34 15.51
N SER A 30 4.10 -3.38 16.06
CA SER A 30 4.65 -2.30 16.89
C SER A 30 5.24 -2.78 18.22
N GLY A 31 4.88 -3.99 18.67
CA GLY A 31 5.50 -4.63 19.84
C GLY A 31 6.83 -5.32 19.54
N ILE A 32 7.24 -5.39 18.27
CA ILE A 32 8.51 -5.97 17.82
C ILE A 32 9.56 -4.85 17.71
N ALA A 33 10.81 -5.16 17.99
CA ALA A 33 11.92 -4.23 17.79
C ALA A 33 11.97 -3.75 16.32
N ALA A 34 12.21 -2.44 16.11
CA ALA A 34 12.09 -1.81 14.80
C ALA A 34 13.09 -2.35 13.77
N ASP A 35 14.26 -2.80 14.21
CA ASP A 35 15.27 -3.47 13.39
C ASP A 35 14.85 -4.88 12.92
N ARG A 36 13.75 -5.42 13.46
CA ARG A 36 13.17 -6.71 13.08
C ARG A 36 11.86 -6.57 12.30
N VAL A 37 11.51 -5.35 11.87
CA VAL A 37 10.32 -5.08 11.05
C VAL A 37 10.71 -4.18 9.87
N LEU A 38 10.53 -4.69 8.66
CA LEU A 38 10.68 -3.91 7.44
C LEU A 38 9.31 -3.55 6.86
N SER A 39 8.98 -2.26 6.81
CA SER A 39 7.79 -1.75 6.13
C SER A 39 8.13 -1.24 4.74
N LEU A 40 7.29 -1.61 3.77
CA LEU A 40 7.41 -1.24 2.35
C LEU A 40 6.04 -0.86 1.80
N GLN A 41 6.00 0.19 0.99
CA GLN A 41 4.81 0.53 0.22
C GLN A 41 4.93 -0.07 -1.18
N TYR A 42 3.85 -0.68 -1.66
CA TYR A 42 3.80 -1.31 -2.97
C TYR A 42 4.19 -0.31 -4.07
N GLU A 43 3.66 0.91 -4.00
CA GLU A 43 3.90 1.99 -4.94
C GLU A 43 5.37 2.40 -5.00
N GLN A 44 6.04 2.49 -3.85
CA GLN A 44 7.47 2.81 -3.79
C GLN A 44 8.33 1.67 -4.35
N PHE A 45 7.97 0.43 -4.02
CA PHE A 45 8.66 -0.75 -4.53
C PHE A 45 8.59 -0.81 -6.06
N VAL A 46 7.41 -0.68 -6.67
CA VAL A 46 7.30 -0.80 -8.13
C VAL A 46 7.86 0.41 -8.90
N GLU A 47 8.02 1.56 -8.24
CA GLU A 47 8.68 2.74 -8.80
C GLU A 47 10.21 2.60 -8.78
N SER A 48 10.78 1.96 -7.75
CA SER A 48 12.22 1.79 -7.60
C SER A 48 12.57 0.38 -7.13
N PRO A 49 12.34 -0.65 -7.96
CA PRO A 49 12.31 -2.04 -7.51
C PRO A 49 13.68 -2.59 -7.15
N GLN A 50 14.75 -2.17 -7.83
CA GLN A 50 16.11 -2.61 -7.49
C GLN A 50 16.55 -2.08 -6.12
N GLU A 51 16.28 -0.81 -5.84
CA GLU A 51 16.58 -0.17 -4.56
C GLU A 51 15.83 -0.86 -3.42
N HIS A 52 14.52 -1.07 -3.58
CA HIS A 52 13.72 -1.68 -2.54
C HIS A 52 14.02 -3.18 -2.38
N ALA A 53 14.36 -3.90 -3.46
CA ALA A 53 14.83 -5.28 -3.37
C ALA A 53 16.18 -5.38 -2.64
N ARG A 54 17.11 -4.45 -2.90
CA ARG A 54 18.37 -4.35 -2.13
C ARG A 54 18.06 -4.16 -0.63
N ARG A 55 17.17 -3.22 -0.29
CA ARG A 55 16.77 -2.99 1.10
C ARG A 55 16.16 -4.23 1.77
N ILE A 56 15.42 -5.06 1.03
CA ILE A 56 14.88 -6.33 1.54
C ILE A 56 16.01 -7.33 1.83
N VAL A 57 16.93 -7.55 0.90
CA VAL A 57 18.00 -8.53 1.11
C VAL A 57 18.97 -8.08 2.22
N ASP A 58 19.25 -6.78 2.31
CA ASP A 58 20.07 -6.21 3.38
C ASP A 58 19.40 -6.40 4.75
N PHE A 59 18.08 -6.17 4.84
CA PHE A 59 17.30 -6.41 6.06
C PHE A 59 17.25 -7.90 6.46
N LEU A 60 17.24 -8.80 5.48
CA LEU A 60 17.27 -10.25 5.71
C LEU A 60 18.69 -10.80 5.93
N GLU A 61 19.71 -9.95 5.89
CA GLU A 61 21.13 -10.33 5.99
C GLU A 61 21.54 -11.38 4.94
N ILE A 62 20.94 -11.29 3.74
CA ILE A 62 21.25 -12.18 2.62
C ILE A 62 22.32 -11.53 1.75
N ASP A 63 23.47 -12.19 1.63
CA ASP A 63 24.50 -11.79 0.66
C ASP A 63 24.00 -12.07 -0.76
N ALA A 64 23.63 -11.00 -1.46
CA ALA A 64 23.06 -11.06 -2.79
C ALA A 64 23.84 -10.18 -3.76
N ASP A 65 24.28 -10.81 -4.85
CA ASP A 65 24.95 -10.16 -5.95
C ASP A 65 24.05 -9.09 -6.62
N PRO A 66 24.57 -7.88 -6.93
CA PRO A 66 23.79 -6.83 -7.58
C PRO A 66 23.09 -7.26 -8.87
N THR A 67 23.70 -8.11 -9.69
CA THR A 67 23.09 -8.62 -10.92
C THR A 67 21.93 -9.57 -10.60
N ALA A 68 22.06 -10.43 -9.59
CA ALA A 68 20.97 -11.30 -9.16
C ALA A 68 19.74 -10.48 -8.69
N ILE A 69 19.96 -9.40 -7.92
CA ILE A 69 18.89 -8.48 -7.51
C ILE A 69 18.24 -7.84 -8.73
N ALA A 70 19.04 -7.28 -9.65
CA ALA A 70 18.52 -6.64 -10.85
C ALA A 70 17.68 -7.60 -11.71
N SER A 71 18.13 -8.85 -11.87
CA SER A 71 17.39 -9.88 -12.59
C SER A 71 16.08 -10.27 -11.90
N SER A 72 16.06 -10.35 -10.56
CA SER A 72 14.87 -10.75 -9.80
C SER A 72 13.68 -9.78 -9.97
N VAL A 73 13.97 -8.51 -10.26
CA VAL A 73 12.96 -7.47 -10.43
C VAL A 73 12.81 -6.96 -11.87
N ALA A 74 13.42 -7.63 -12.84
CA ALA A 74 13.47 -7.15 -14.23
C ALA A 74 12.09 -6.91 -14.87
N ASN A 75 11.07 -7.66 -14.42
CA ASN A 75 9.70 -7.56 -14.93
C ASN A 75 8.75 -6.79 -14.01
N VAL A 76 9.25 -6.21 -12.92
CA VAL A 76 8.45 -5.37 -12.03
C VAL A 76 8.12 -4.07 -12.76
N SER A 77 6.86 -3.66 -12.69
CA SER A 77 6.42 -2.41 -13.32
C SER A 77 5.30 -1.74 -12.55
N ARG A 78 5.23 -0.42 -12.66
CA ARG A 78 4.15 0.42 -12.13
C ARG A 78 2.80 0.28 -12.85
N ARG A 79 2.65 -0.64 -13.82
CA ARG A 79 1.46 -0.73 -14.70
C ARG A 79 0.15 -0.94 -13.93
N SER A 80 0.20 -1.64 -12.80
CA SER A 80 -0.97 -1.91 -11.96
C SER A 80 -1.29 -0.77 -10.98
N VAL A 81 -0.40 0.23 -10.84
CA VAL A 81 -0.63 1.38 -9.96
C VAL A 81 -1.85 2.16 -10.45
N GLY A 82 -2.74 2.47 -9.49
CA GLY A 82 -4.00 3.18 -9.76
C GLY A 82 -5.06 2.36 -10.52
N LYS A 83 -4.83 1.06 -10.79
CA LYS A 83 -5.81 0.23 -11.49
C LYS A 83 -7.15 0.16 -10.75
N GLY A 84 -7.12 0.04 -9.42
CA GLY A 84 -8.33 0.05 -8.59
C GLY A 84 -9.15 1.34 -8.76
N ARG A 85 -8.50 2.51 -8.70
CA ARG A 85 -9.16 3.81 -8.93
C ARG A 85 -9.79 3.95 -10.32
N ARG A 86 -9.21 3.32 -11.35
CA ARG A 86 -9.75 3.36 -12.72
C ARG A 86 -10.92 2.39 -12.95
N GLN A 87 -11.10 1.41 -12.07
CA GLN A 87 -12.08 0.33 -12.22
C GLN A 87 -13.31 0.50 -11.33
N LEU A 88 -13.28 1.42 -10.39
CA LEU A 88 -14.36 1.75 -9.49
C LEU A 88 -14.97 3.09 -9.89
N ASP A 89 -16.28 3.23 -9.74
CA ASP A 89 -16.96 4.50 -9.89
C ASP A 89 -16.71 5.43 -8.69
N ASP A 90 -17.00 6.72 -8.88
CA ASP A 90 -16.75 7.77 -7.89
C ASP A 90 -17.56 7.51 -6.60
N GLU A 91 -18.80 7.04 -6.70
CA GLU A 91 -19.65 6.70 -5.54
C GLU A 91 -19.01 5.61 -4.67
N THR A 92 -18.50 4.55 -5.30
CA THR A 92 -17.79 3.48 -4.61
C THR A 92 -16.52 4.01 -3.96
N ILE A 93 -15.72 4.82 -4.68
CA ILE A 93 -14.50 5.43 -4.15
C ILE A 93 -14.81 6.29 -2.92
N ASP A 94 -15.80 7.17 -3.02
CA ASP A 94 -16.20 8.08 -1.94
C ASP A 94 -16.68 7.30 -0.69
N SER A 95 -17.36 6.17 -0.90
CA SER A 95 -17.81 5.32 0.22
C SER A 95 -16.66 4.60 0.96
N ILE A 96 -15.61 4.16 0.25
CA ILE A 96 -14.55 3.33 0.84
C ILE A 96 -13.33 4.13 1.30
N MET A 97 -13.03 5.27 0.66
CA MET A 97 -11.81 6.05 0.94
C MET A 97 -11.67 6.47 2.41
N PRO A 98 -12.73 6.95 3.10
CA PRO A 98 -12.64 7.28 4.52
C PRO A 98 -12.26 6.07 5.39
N ILE A 99 -12.76 4.87 5.04
CA ILE A 99 -12.46 3.62 5.74
C ILE A 99 -10.98 3.27 5.57
N LEU A 100 -10.47 3.34 4.33
CA LEU A 100 -9.06 3.04 4.02
C LEU A 100 -8.10 4.02 4.71
N GLN A 101 -8.42 5.32 4.68
CA GLN A 101 -7.60 6.36 5.30
C GLN A 101 -7.50 6.18 6.82
N SER A 102 -8.58 5.76 7.49
CA SER A 102 -8.59 5.51 8.93
C SER A 102 -7.62 4.40 9.39
N ALA A 103 -7.26 3.47 8.52
CA ALA A 103 -6.37 2.36 8.84
C ALA A 103 -4.91 2.58 8.42
N SER A 104 -4.67 3.52 7.52
CA SER A 104 -3.36 3.70 6.91
C SER A 104 -2.36 4.35 7.86
N GLY A 105 -2.81 5.12 8.86
CA GLY A 105 -1.91 5.91 9.74
C GLY A 105 -1.00 6.87 8.97
N LEU A 106 -1.21 7.01 7.66
CA LEU A 106 -0.48 7.88 6.76
C LEU A 106 -1.06 9.29 6.91
N PRO A 107 -0.22 10.34 6.94
CA PRO A 107 -0.71 11.71 6.81
C PRO A 107 -1.55 11.83 5.54
N GLU A 108 -2.59 12.67 5.58
CA GLU A 108 -3.46 12.94 4.44
C GLU A 108 -2.62 13.11 3.17
N VAL A 109 -2.85 12.24 2.18
CA VAL A 109 -2.37 12.51 0.83
C VAL A 109 -3.15 13.74 0.38
N GLU A 110 -2.45 14.89 0.31
CA GLU A 110 -3.00 16.12 -0.23
C GLU A 110 -3.76 15.79 -1.52
N SER A 111 -5.04 16.12 -1.52
CA SER A 111 -5.89 16.09 -2.70
C SER A 111 -5.15 16.72 -3.87
N GLY A 112 -5.11 16.01 -5.00
CA GLY A 112 -4.33 16.34 -6.20
C GLY A 112 -4.71 17.64 -6.94
N GLU A 113 -5.19 18.64 -6.22
CA GLU A 113 -5.38 20.01 -6.71
C GLU A 113 -4.06 20.80 -6.77
N SER A 114 -3.07 20.45 -5.93
CA SER A 114 -1.78 21.17 -5.90
C SER A 114 -0.86 20.89 -7.10
N VAL A 115 -1.01 19.74 -7.77
CA VAL A 115 -0.18 19.37 -8.94
C VAL A 115 -0.57 20.15 -10.21
N ARG A 116 -1.74 20.79 -10.26
CA ARG A 116 -2.17 21.58 -11.44
C ARG A 116 -1.71 23.03 -11.43
N LYS A 117 -1.12 23.53 -10.33
CA LYS A 117 -0.71 24.95 -10.21
C LYS A 117 0.78 25.21 -10.46
N ALA A 118 1.59 24.17 -10.64
CA ALA A 118 3.02 24.29 -10.91
C ALA A 118 3.40 24.18 -12.40
N ALA A 119 2.40 24.13 -13.30
CA ALA A 119 2.59 24.04 -14.75
C ALA A 119 1.79 25.10 -15.52
N ALA A 120 1.66 26.31 -14.94
CA ALA A 120 1.13 27.50 -15.60
C ALA A 120 2.17 28.62 -15.57
#